data_AF-A0A7X7DVY3-F1
#
_entry.id   AF-A0A7X7DVY3-F1
#
_cell.length_a   1.000
_cell.length_b   1.000
_cell.length_c   1.000
_cell.angle_alpha   90.00
_cell.angle_beta   90.00
_cell.angle_gamma   90.00
#
_symmetry.space_group_name_H-M   'P 1'
#
loop_
_entity.id
_entity.type
_entity.pdbx_description
1 polymer ?
#
loop_
_entity_poly.entity_id
_entity_poly.type
_entity_poly.pdbx_seq_one_letter_code
_entity_poly.pdbx_strand_id
1 'polypeptide(L)'
;GFFVPACGAPETDGPGGAVMLGRALERCGRSATLFTDARCFSVLESCSLAVEGPAVRSVETGEEILESSPSLLVFIERLGRAADGRYYNMRAEDISSVTAPLDDAAPLALIAGIPVLAVGDGGNEAGMGNFRGDLSSILPEYAHCLSVTQASVTLPADVSDWGGYALAAMLSLAAGEWVGPEEEEIDRMLASLVGAGAVDGVTRRGEPTVDSFNASVHRAVVRSLQEIMSSAILNTKRAPL
;
A
#
# COMPACT_ATOMS: atom_id res chain seq x y z
N GLY A 1 -1.47 5.32 0.86
CA GLY A 1 -2.31 6.46 0.45
C GLY A 1 -1.49 7.72 0.45
N PHE A 2 -1.36 8.34 -0.73
CA PHE A 2 -0.50 9.47 -1.02
C PHE A 2 -1.33 10.58 -1.70
N PHE A 3 -1.08 11.84 -1.36
CA PHE A 3 -1.79 12.98 -1.94
C PHE A 3 -0.91 13.71 -2.96
N VAL A 4 -1.47 14.02 -4.14
CA VAL A 4 -0.78 14.73 -5.24
C VAL A 4 -1.18 16.22 -5.21
N PRO A 5 -0.36 17.12 -4.62
CA PRO A 5 -0.78 18.51 -4.41
C PRO A 5 -1.03 19.27 -5.71
N ALA A 6 -0.27 18.94 -6.76
CA ALA A 6 -0.42 19.56 -8.08
C ALA A 6 -1.80 19.34 -8.71
N CYS A 7 -2.50 18.28 -8.29
CA CYS A 7 -3.85 17.94 -8.74
C CYS A 7 -4.93 18.23 -7.69
N GLY A 8 -4.53 18.48 -6.43
CA GLY A 8 -5.46 18.56 -5.32
C GLY A 8 -6.23 17.24 -5.08
N ALA A 9 -5.60 16.10 -5.39
CA ALA A 9 -6.25 14.79 -5.39
C ALA A 9 -5.34 13.69 -4.82
N PRO A 10 -5.91 12.65 -4.18
CA PRO A 10 -5.18 11.40 -3.87
C PRO A 10 -4.72 10.70 -5.13
N GLU A 11 -3.62 9.94 -5.03
CA GLU A 11 -3.21 9.10 -6.15
C GLU A 11 -3.90 7.73 -6.19
N THR A 12 -3.72 7.03 -7.30
CA THR A 12 -4.28 5.69 -7.53
C THR A 12 -3.44 4.55 -6.97
N ASP A 13 -2.15 4.74 -6.66
CA ASP A 13 -1.31 3.71 -6.03
C ASP A 13 -1.46 3.68 -4.50
N GLY A 14 -1.52 2.46 -3.96
CA GLY A 14 -1.72 2.17 -2.55
C GLY A 14 -3.11 1.65 -2.18
N PRO A 15 -4.22 2.32 -2.56
CA PRO A 15 -5.57 1.87 -2.20
C PRO A 15 -5.88 0.44 -2.63
N GLY A 16 -5.56 0.06 -3.87
CA GLY A 16 -5.90 -1.27 -4.39
C GLY A 16 -5.19 -2.37 -3.61
N GLY A 17 -3.88 -2.21 -3.38
CA GLY A 17 -3.06 -3.13 -2.61
C GLY A 17 -3.55 -3.26 -1.16
N ALA A 18 -3.88 -2.12 -0.52
CA ALA A 18 -4.37 -2.10 0.86
C ALA A 18 -5.72 -2.80 1.00
N VAL A 19 -6.66 -2.51 0.10
CA VAL A 19 -8.00 -3.12 0.09
C VAL A 19 -7.90 -4.63 -0.16
N MET A 20 -7.13 -5.06 -1.15
CA MET A 20 -7.00 -6.48 -1.48
C MET A 20 -6.32 -7.28 -0.37
N LEU A 21 -5.26 -6.74 0.25
CA LEU A 21 -4.62 -7.39 1.39
C LEU A 21 -5.55 -7.49 2.59
N GLY A 22 -6.21 -6.39 2.95
CA GLY A 22 -7.14 -6.37 4.08
C GLY A 22 -8.31 -7.35 3.89
N ARG A 23 -8.91 -7.39 2.69
CA ARG A 23 -9.98 -8.34 2.37
C ARG A 23 -9.49 -9.79 2.38
N ALA A 24 -8.30 -10.07 1.86
CA ALA A 24 -7.73 -11.42 1.90
C ALA A 24 -7.47 -11.88 3.35
N LEU A 25 -7.05 -10.97 4.23
CA LEU A 25 -6.94 -11.24 5.68
C LEU A 25 -8.31 -11.58 6.30
N GLU A 26 -9.36 -10.83 5.95
CA GLU A 26 -10.74 -11.11 6.39
C GLU A 26 -11.25 -12.47 5.90
N ARG A 27 -11.00 -12.81 4.63
CA ARG A 27 -11.29 -14.14 4.06
C ARG A 27 -10.53 -15.26 4.79
N CYS A 28 -9.37 -14.96 5.37
CA CYS A 28 -8.60 -15.87 6.21
C CYS A 28 -8.98 -15.84 7.70
N GLY A 29 -10.10 -15.21 8.06
CA GLY A 29 -10.60 -15.17 9.44
C GLY A 29 -9.84 -14.21 10.37
N ARG A 30 -9.13 -13.22 9.81
CA ARG A 30 -8.48 -12.13 10.57
C ARG A 30 -9.33 -10.87 10.50
N SER A 31 -9.18 -9.97 11.47
CA SER A 31 -9.76 -8.62 11.36
C SER A 31 -8.78 -7.70 10.63
N ALA A 32 -9.29 -6.89 9.72
CA ALA A 32 -8.54 -5.82 9.06
C ALA A 32 -9.29 -4.49 9.20
N THR A 33 -8.55 -3.39 9.28
CA THR A 33 -9.11 -2.03 9.22
C THR A 33 -8.11 -1.18 8.47
N LEU A 34 -8.60 -0.41 7.50
CA LEU A 34 -7.79 0.47 6.69
C LEU A 34 -7.78 1.86 7.34
N PHE A 35 -6.60 2.45 7.45
CA PHE A 35 -6.41 3.78 8.01
C PHE A 35 -5.81 4.70 6.95
N THR A 36 -6.29 5.93 6.89
CA THR A 36 -5.77 6.98 6.01
C THR A 36 -6.10 8.35 6.60
N ASP A 37 -5.60 9.42 5.99
CA ASP A 37 -5.94 10.79 6.39
C ASP A 37 -7.19 11.30 5.67
N ALA A 38 -7.74 12.42 6.15
CA ALA A 38 -8.99 12.98 5.65
C ALA A 38 -8.97 13.31 4.15
N ARG A 39 -7.80 13.61 3.57
CA ARG A 39 -7.69 13.97 2.14
C ARG A 39 -7.78 12.73 1.25
N CYS A 40 -7.30 11.60 1.74
CA CYS A 40 -7.29 10.32 1.03
C CYS A 40 -8.48 9.41 1.39
N PHE A 41 -9.28 9.79 2.39
CA PHE A 41 -10.39 8.99 2.92
C PHE A 41 -11.41 8.58 1.86
N SER A 42 -11.99 9.53 1.13
CA SER A 42 -13.08 9.23 0.18
C SER A 42 -12.65 8.30 -0.94
N VAL A 43 -11.40 8.42 -1.40
CA VAL A 43 -10.82 7.58 -2.46
C VAL A 43 -10.61 6.15 -1.94
N LEU A 44 -10.01 5.99 -0.76
CA LEU A 44 -9.80 4.67 -0.16
C LEU A 44 -11.12 3.99 0.22
N GLU A 45 -12.08 4.75 0.76
CA GLU A 45 -13.42 4.24 1.10
C GLU A 45 -14.17 3.77 -0.15
N SER A 46 -14.17 4.57 -1.22
CA SER A 46 -14.81 4.17 -2.49
C SER A 46 -14.19 2.88 -3.03
N CYS A 47 -12.85 2.81 -3.05
CA CYS A 47 -12.11 1.64 -3.51
C CYS A 47 -12.48 0.38 -2.70
N SER A 48 -12.54 0.50 -1.37
CA SER A 48 -12.93 -0.61 -0.50
C SER A 48 -14.36 -1.06 -0.76
N LEU A 49 -15.31 -0.13 -0.85
CA LEU A 49 -16.73 -0.44 -1.10
C LEU A 49 -16.97 -1.11 -2.46
N ALA A 50 -16.17 -0.79 -3.48
CA ALA A 50 -16.31 -1.36 -4.82
C ALA A 50 -16.12 -2.88 -4.88
N VAL A 51 -15.49 -3.46 -3.85
CA VAL A 51 -15.07 -4.87 -3.79
C VAL A 51 -15.37 -5.51 -2.44
N GLU A 52 -16.28 -4.92 -1.66
CA GLU A 52 -16.69 -5.40 -0.33
C GLU A 52 -15.48 -5.60 0.60
N GLY A 53 -14.54 -4.65 0.59
CA GLY A 53 -13.34 -4.65 1.39
C GLY A 53 -13.54 -4.18 2.83
N PRO A 54 -12.44 -4.07 3.61
CA PRO A 54 -12.50 -3.73 5.02
C PRO A 54 -12.99 -2.31 5.28
N ALA A 55 -13.42 -2.05 6.52
CA ALA A 55 -13.79 -0.72 6.96
C ALA A 55 -12.59 0.26 6.88
N VAL A 56 -12.86 1.48 6.43
CA VAL A 56 -11.89 2.57 6.32
C VAL A 56 -12.12 3.58 7.44
N ARG A 57 -11.04 4.06 8.06
CA ARG A 57 -11.06 5.10 9.09
C ARG A 57 -10.13 6.26 8.71
N SER A 58 -10.63 7.47 8.86
CA SER A 58 -9.81 8.68 8.80
C SER A 58 -9.18 8.94 10.16
N VAL A 59 -7.88 9.21 10.18
CA VAL A 59 -7.09 9.55 11.38
C VAL A 59 -6.08 10.64 11.03
N GLU A 60 -5.62 11.37 12.04
CA GLU A 60 -4.63 12.45 11.84
C GLU A 60 -3.24 12.09 12.37
N THR A 61 -3.16 11.12 13.28
CA THR A 61 -1.91 10.71 13.95
C THR A 61 -1.67 9.21 13.89
N GLY A 62 -0.41 8.80 14.07
CA GLY A 62 -0.05 7.39 14.17
C GLY A 62 -0.57 6.71 15.44
N GLU A 63 -0.71 7.46 16.53
CA GLU A 63 -1.26 6.99 17.80
C GLU A 63 -2.71 6.50 17.65
N GLU A 64 -3.55 7.24 16.92
CA GLU A 64 -4.94 6.87 16.65
C GLU A 64 -5.07 5.52 15.92
N ILE A 65 -4.10 5.18 15.06
CA ILE A 65 -4.06 3.87 14.40
C ILE A 65 -3.86 2.76 15.45
N LEU A 66 -2.98 3.00 16.41
CA LEU A 66 -2.60 2.03 17.42
C LEU A 66 -3.59 1.89 18.58
N GLU A 67 -4.57 2.80 18.71
CA GLU A 67 -5.68 2.65 19.67
C GLU A 67 -6.46 1.34 19.46
N SER A 68 -6.50 0.83 18.23
CA SER A 68 -7.08 -0.47 17.89
C SER A 68 -6.30 -1.68 18.41
N SER A 69 -5.10 -1.45 18.96
CA SER A 69 -4.17 -2.49 19.44
C SER A 69 -3.92 -3.59 18.39
N PRO A 70 -3.45 -3.24 17.18
CA PRO A 70 -3.26 -4.22 16.11
C PRO A 70 -2.14 -5.20 16.45
N SER A 71 -2.23 -6.42 15.90
CA SER A 71 -1.14 -7.42 16.00
C SER A 71 -0.10 -7.30 14.89
N LEU A 72 -0.39 -6.51 13.85
CA LEU A 72 0.47 -6.22 12.71
C LEU A 72 0.07 -4.84 12.16
N LEU A 73 1.05 -3.99 11.90
CA LEU A 73 0.86 -2.74 11.16
C LEU A 73 1.39 -2.93 9.73
N VAL A 74 0.62 -2.51 8.74
CA VAL A 74 1.03 -2.58 7.34
C VAL A 74 0.90 -1.21 6.69
N PHE A 75 1.98 -0.73 6.08
CA PHE A 75 1.97 0.43 5.19
C PHE A 75 2.00 -0.02 3.74
N ILE A 76 1.14 0.58 2.91
CA ILE A 76 1.18 0.46 1.46
C ILE A 76 1.09 1.86 0.88
N GLU A 77 2.13 2.27 0.18
CA GLU A 77 2.24 3.59 -0.47
C GLU A 77 1.94 4.74 0.49
N ARG A 78 2.48 4.67 1.71
CA ARG A 78 2.33 5.75 2.69
C ARG A 78 3.66 6.48 2.79
N LEU A 79 3.65 7.78 2.56
CA LEU A 79 4.79 8.66 2.80
C LEU A 79 5.40 8.46 4.19
N GLY A 80 6.72 8.35 4.23
CA GLY A 80 7.52 8.36 5.45
C GLY A 80 8.30 9.66 5.55
N ARG A 81 8.48 10.17 6.78
CA ARG A 81 9.24 11.41 6.97
C ARG A 81 10.70 11.23 6.55
N ALA A 82 11.28 12.27 5.99
CA ALA A 82 12.70 12.38 5.73
C ALA A 82 13.48 12.77 6.99
N ALA A 83 14.81 12.83 6.87
CA ALA A 83 15.70 13.10 8.01
C ALA A 83 15.50 14.48 8.65
N ASP A 84 14.96 15.44 7.92
CA ASP A 84 14.63 16.78 8.41
C ASP A 84 13.19 16.90 8.94
N GLY A 85 12.46 15.78 9.01
CA GLY A 85 11.09 15.70 9.50
C GLY A 85 10.01 16.09 8.49
N ARG A 86 10.39 16.36 7.23
CA ARG A 86 9.45 16.72 6.14
C ARG A 86 9.05 15.51 5.30
N TYR A 87 8.07 15.72 4.43
CA TYR A 87 7.59 14.75 3.45
C TYR A 87 7.82 15.27 2.05
N TYR A 88 8.35 14.40 1.18
CA TYR A 88 8.71 14.75 -0.19
C TYR A 88 8.06 13.80 -1.18
N ASN A 89 7.68 14.31 -2.35
CA ASN A 89 7.28 13.46 -3.46
C ASN A 89 8.46 13.07 -4.37
N MET A 90 8.20 12.25 -5.38
CA MET A 90 9.22 11.80 -6.36
C MET A 90 9.82 12.93 -7.22
N ARG A 91 9.30 14.16 -7.12
CA ARG A 91 9.86 15.37 -7.74
C ARG A 91 10.66 16.24 -6.75
N ALA A 92 10.96 15.70 -5.57
CA ALA A 92 11.64 16.40 -4.47
C ALA A 92 10.90 17.66 -3.99
N GLU A 93 9.58 17.73 -4.20
CA GLU A 93 8.75 18.82 -3.70
C GLU A 93 8.36 18.53 -2.24
N ASP A 94 8.52 19.50 -1.35
CA ASP A 94 8.04 19.41 0.04
C ASP A 94 6.51 19.48 0.05
N ILE A 95 5.89 18.39 0.49
CA ILE A 95 4.43 18.22 0.55
C ILE A 95 3.93 18.06 1.99
N SER A 96 4.75 18.40 2.98
CA SER A 96 4.42 18.25 4.41
C SER A 96 3.12 18.95 4.81
N SER A 97 2.76 20.05 4.14
CA SER A 97 1.52 20.81 4.42
C SER A 97 0.23 20.06 4.11
N VAL A 98 0.30 18.96 3.34
CA VAL A 98 -0.85 18.15 2.96
C VAL A 98 -0.71 16.68 3.37
N THR A 99 0.35 16.34 4.09
CA THR A 99 0.62 14.96 4.55
C THR A 99 0.43 14.87 6.05
N ALA A 100 -0.54 14.07 6.49
CA ALA A 100 -0.65 13.72 7.91
C ALA A 100 0.49 12.75 8.30
N PRO A 101 1.11 12.88 9.49
CA PRO A 101 2.28 12.09 9.89
C PRO A 101 1.90 10.67 10.37
N LEU A 102 1.19 9.91 9.55
CA LEU A 102 0.72 8.56 9.92
C LEU A 102 1.86 7.53 9.98
N ASP A 103 3.03 7.84 9.42
CA ASP A 103 4.22 6.99 9.51
C ASP A 103 4.80 6.95 10.95
N ASP A 104 4.43 7.90 11.80
CA ASP A 104 4.79 7.88 13.23
C ASP A 104 4.20 6.68 13.98
N ALA A 105 3.19 6.00 13.42
CA ALA A 105 2.72 4.72 13.96
C ALA A 105 3.82 3.63 13.92
N ALA A 106 4.76 3.69 12.98
CA ALA A 106 5.80 2.68 12.83
C ALA A 106 6.74 2.58 14.05
N PRO A 107 7.43 3.66 14.48
CA PRO A 107 8.29 3.59 15.67
C PRO A 107 7.50 3.23 16.93
N LEU A 108 6.27 3.73 17.08
CA LEU A 108 5.41 3.40 18.22
C LEU A 108 5.03 1.92 18.25
N ALA A 109 4.65 1.35 17.10
CA ALA A 109 4.36 -0.08 16.94
C ALA A 109 5.58 -0.93 17.31
N LEU A 110 6.76 -0.59 16.79
CA LEU A 110 8.00 -1.32 17.06
C LEU A 110 8.39 -1.29 18.55
N ILE A 111 8.23 -0.14 19.22
CA ILE A 111 8.45 0.00 20.67
C ILE A 111 7.47 -0.89 21.45
N ALA A 112 6.22 -0.99 20.99
CA ALA A 112 5.20 -1.85 21.58
C ALA A 112 5.34 -3.34 21.20
N GLY A 113 6.35 -3.71 20.40
CA GLY A 113 6.55 -5.09 19.94
C GLY A 113 5.58 -5.55 18.85
N ILE A 114 4.86 -4.61 18.21
CA ILE A 114 3.99 -4.87 17.06
C ILE A 114 4.85 -4.86 15.80
N PRO A 115 4.89 -5.95 15.02
CA PRO A 115 5.63 -5.97 13.76
C PRO A 115 5.05 -4.97 12.76
N VAL A 116 5.94 -4.37 11.96
CA VAL A 116 5.59 -3.43 10.89
C VAL A 116 6.04 -4.02 9.56
N LEU A 117 5.10 -4.19 8.63
CA LEU A 117 5.39 -4.49 7.23
C LEU A 117 5.16 -3.23 6.39
N ALA A 118 6.04 -2.97 5.43
CA ALA A 118 5.91 -1.81 4.56
C ALA A 118 6.14 -2.18 3.10
N VAL A 119 5.31 -1.61 2.22
CA VAL A 119 5.45 -1.66 0.77
C VAL A 119 5.64 -0.23 0.25
N GLY A 120 6.62 -0.04 -0.62
CA GLY A 120 6.94 1.22 -1.29
C GLY A 120 7.72 0.97 -2.59
N ASP A 121 7.77 1.97 -3.47
CA ASP A 121 8.40 1.88 -4.79
C ASP A 121 9.46 2.97 -5.06
N GLY A 122 9.39 4.10 -4.34
CA GLY A 122 10.19 5.29 -4.59
C GLY A 122 11.28 5.58 -3.56
N GLY A 123 11.16 5.02 -2.35
CA GLY A 123 12.11 5.20 -1.24
C GLY A 123 11.74 6.32 -0.26
N ASN A 124 10.72 7.12 -0.55
CA ASN A 124 10.15 8.17 0.30
C ASN A 124 8.97 7.67 1.16
N GLU A 125 8.66 6.38 1.13
CA GLU A 125 7.57 5.75 1.86
C GLU A 125 8.02 5.24 3.24
N ALA A 126 7.07 5.12 4.15
CA ALA A 126 7.25 4.53 5.46
C ALA A 126 7.79 3.10 5.31
N GLY A 127 8.84 2.77 6.05
CA GLY A 127 9.54 1.48 5.98
C GLY A 127 10.70 1.43 5.00
N MET A 128 10.75 2.31 3.99
CA MET A 128 11.89 2.40 3.06
C MET A 128 13.17 2.94 3.72
N GLY A 129 13.08 3.45 4.95
CA GLY A 129 14.24 3.79 5.78
C GLY A 129 15.20 2.61 6.00
N ASN A 130 14.73 1.37 5.85
CA ASN A 130 15.58 0.17 5.88
C ASN A 130 16.60 0.13 4.74
N PHE A 131 16.29 0.75 3.60
CA PHE A 131 17.16 0.80 2.42
C PHE A 131 17.82 2.17 2.22
N ARG A 132 17.66 3.10 3.16
CA ARG A 132 18.12 4.49 3.02
C ARG A 132 19.60 4.60 2.64
N GLY A 133 20.47 3.77 3.21
CA GLY A 133 21.91 3.80 2.93
C GLY A 133 22.24 3.42 1.48
N ASP A 134 21.65 2.32 1.01
CA ASP A 134 21.83 1.83 -0.35
C ASP A 134 21.19 2.79 -1.36
N LEU A 135 19.95 3.23 -1.10
CA LEU A 135 19.24 4.19 -1.94
C LEU A 135 19.95 5.55 -2.01
N SER A 136 20.55 6.04 -0.92
CA SER A 136 21.34 7.27 -0.95
C SER A 136 22.58 7.15 -1.83
N SER A 137 23.13 5.95 -1.97
CA SER A 137 24.29 5.68 -2.82
C SER A 137 23.90 5.60 -4.30
N ILE A 138 22.71 5.07 -4.60
CA ILE A 138 22.18 4.93 -5.96
C ILE A 138 21.58 6.26 -6.46
N LEU A 139 20.91 7.01 -5.58
CA LEU A 139 20.19 8.25 -5.88
C LEU A 139 20.68 9.41 -4.98
N PRO A 140 21.95 9.84 -5.11
CA PRO A 140 22.54 10.84 -4.22
C PRO A 140 21.81 12.19 -4.23
N GLU A 141 21.25 12.59 -5.38
CA GLU A 141 20.49 13.84 -5.50
C GLU A 141 19.14 13.78 -4.77
N TYR A 142 18.56 12.59 -4.65
CA TYR A 142 17.28 12.35 -3.98
C TYR A 142 17.43 11.92 -2.51
N ALA A 143 18.66 11.70 -2.02
CA ALA A 143 18.94 11.16 -0.69
C ALA A 143 18.31 11.96 0.47
N HIS A 144 18.09 13.26 0.28
CA HIS A 144 17.43 14.12 1.26
C HIS A 144 15.92 13.89 1.36
N CYS A 145 15.28 13.38 0.31
CA CYS A 145 13.86 13.05 0.26
C CYS A 145 13.54 11.64 0.79
N LEU A 146 14.53 10.75 0.82
CA LEU A 146 14.35 9.38 1.28
C LEU A 146 13.80 9.33 2.70
N SER A 147 12.87 8.41 2.93
CA SER A 147 12.28 8.16 4.24
C SER A 147 13.36 7.71 5.24
N VAL A 148 13.19 8.09 6.50
CA VAL A 148 13.95 7.53 7.64
C VAL A 148 13.11 6.55 8.45
N THR A 149 11.82 6.44 8.15
CA THR A 149 10.92 5.54 8.88
C THR A 149 11.23 4.10 8.52
N GLN A 150 11.53 3.30 9.54
CA GLN A 150 11.91 1.89 9.41
C GLN A 150 10.71 0.96 9.65
N ALA A 151 10.82 -0.28 9.17
CA ALA A 151 9.83 -1.33 9.37
C ALA A 151 10.52 -2.63 9.80
N SER A 152 9.77 -3.60 10.35
CA SER A 152 10.29 -4.94 10.62
C SER A 152 10.64 -5.68 9.33
N VAL A 153 9.81 -5.50 8.29
CA VAL A 153 10.01 -6.03 6.94
C VAL A 153 9.62 -4.96 5.93
N THR A 154 10.47 -4.73 4.94
CA THR A 154 10.18 -3.82 3.82
C THR A 154 10.19 -4.61 2.52
N LEU A 155 9.14 -4.45 1.72
CA LEU A 155 8.95 -5.05 0.42
C LEU A 155 9.00 -3.94 -0.64
N PRO A 156 10.14 -3.73 -1.33
CA PRO A 156 10.17 -2.87 -2.50
C PRO A 156 9.39 -3.54 -3.65
N ALA A 157 8.55 -2.78 -4.33
CA ALA A 157 7.82 -3.21 -5.53
C ALA A 157 7.93 -2.13 -6.61
N ASP A 158 7.67 -2.47 -7.88
CA ASP A 158 7.65 -1.47 -8.97
C ASP A 158 6.38 -0.59 -8.93
N VAL A 159 5.33 -1.07 -8.25
CA VAL A 159 4.06 -0.39 -7.95
C VAL A 159 3.61 -0.96 -6.59
N SER A 160 3.29 -0.11 -5.61
CA SER A 160 2.98 -0.58 -4.25
C SER A 160 1.73 -1.45 -4.18
N ASP A 161 0.73 -1.16 -5.02
CA ASP A 161 -0.45 -2.01 -5.21
C ASP A 161 -0.06 -3.47 -5.54
N TRP A 162 0.96 -3.69 -6.36
CA TRP A 162 1.41 -5.04 -6.72
C TRP A 162 2.02 -5.78 -5.53
N GLY A 163 2.72 -5.06 -4.65
CA GLY A 163 3.19 -5.63 -3.39
C GLY A 163 2.01 -6.06 -2.50
N GLY A 164 0.97 -5.23 -2.40
CA GLY A 164 -0.29 -5.60 -1.72
C GLY A 164 -0.98 -6.82 -2.33
N TYR A 165 -1.06 -6.89 -3.67
CA TYR A 165 -1.62 -8.02 -4.40
C TYR A 165 -0.83 -9.31 -4.16
N ALA A 166 0.51 -9.23 -4.15
CA ALA A 166 1.37 -10.38 -3.88
C ALA A 166 1.19 -10.90 -2.45
N LEU A 167 1.14 -10.01 -1.45
CA LEU A 167 0.88 -10.38 -0.06
C LEU A 167 -0.51 -11.03 0.11
N ALA A 168 -1.54 -10.46 -0.53
CA ALA A 168 -2.88 -11.03 -0.56
C ALA A 168 -2.89 -12.43 -1.21
N ALA A 169 -2.19 -12.59 -2.34
CA ALA A 169 -2.07 -13.86 -3.04
C ALA A 169 -1.38 -14.93 -2.18
N MET A 170 -0.31 -14.57 -1.46
CA MET A 170 0.42 -15.50 -0.57
C MET A 170 -0.45 -16.09 0.54
N LEU A 171 -1.46 -15.35 1.03
CA LEU A 171 -2.41 -15.88 2.02
C LEU A 171 -3.19 -17.10 1.49
N SER A 172 -3.32 -17.24 0.17
CA SER A 172 -3.94 -18.40 -0.47
C SER A 172 -3.24 -19.73 -0.14
N LEU A 173 -1.94 -19.69 0.15
CA LEU A 173 -1.19 -20.88 0.58
C LEU A 173 -1.69 -21.39 1.94
N ALA A 174 -1.95 -20.48 2.88
CA ALA A 174 -2.45 -20.82 4.20
C ALA A 174 -3.96 -21.17 4.16
N ALA A 175 -4.73 -20.49 3.32
CA ALA A 175 -6.15 -20.77 3.12
C ALA A 175 -6.39 -22.11 2.38
N GLY A 176 -5.44 -22.54 1.55
CA GLY A 176 -5.57 -23.76 0.72
C GLY A 176 -6.46 -23.57 -0.52
N GLU A 177 -6.87 -22.34 -0.79
CA GLU A 177 -7.67 -21.87 -1.92
C GLU A 177 -7.33 -20.42 -2.26
N TRP A 178 -7.74 -19.94 -3.43
CA TRP A 178 -7.46 -18.57 -3.86
C TRP A 178 -8.26 -17.55 -3.04
N VAL A 179 -7.55 -16.63 -2.38
CA VAL A 179 -8.16 -15.50 -1.63
C VAL A 179 -7.69 -14.13 -2.13
N GLY A 180 -6.79 -14.12 -3.11
CA GLY A 180 -6.21 -12.91 -3.70
C GLY A 180 -7.17 -12.09 -4.56
N PRO A 181 -6.64 -11.05 -5.24
CA PRO A 181 -7.42 -10.23 -6.18
C PRO A 181 -7.89 -11.00 -7.42
N GLU A 182 -9.00 -10.56 -8.02
CA GLU A 182 -9.48 -11.00 -9.33
C GLU A 182 -9.38 -9.88 -10.37
N GLU A 183 -9.32 -10.24 -11.65
CA GLU A 183 -9.18 -9.27 -12.74
C GLU A 183 -10.31 -8.24 -12.77
N GLU A 184 -11.55 -8.67 -12.54
CA GLU A 184 -12.74 -7.82 -12.49
C GLU A 184 -12.74 -6.89 -11.28
N GLU A 185 -12.07 -7.27 -10.20
CA GLU A 185 -11.92 -6.45 -9.00
C GLU A 185 -10.95 -5.30 -9.25
N ILE A 186 -9.87 -5.53 -10.01
CA ILE A 186 -8.96 -4.47 -10.47
C ILE A 186 -9.74 -3.42 -11.28
N ASP A 187 -10.56 -3.85 -12.23
CA ASP A 187 -11.35 -2.93 -13.06
C ASP A 187 -12.36 -2.12 -12.22
N ARG A 188 -13.04 -2.77 -11.27
CA ARG A 188 -13.99 -2.10 -10.36
C ARG A 188 -13.29 -1.10 -9.44
N MET A 189 -12.14 -1.46 -8.86
CA MET A 189 -11.35 -0.57 -8.01
C MET A 189 -10.86 0.65 -8.79
N LEU A 190 -10.25 0.46 -9.97
CA LEU A 190 -9.77 1.58 -10.79
C LEU A 190 -10.90 2.52 -11.21
N ALA A 191 -12.04 1.97 -11.63
CA ALA A 191 -13.21 2.78 -11.97
C ALA A 191 -13.72 3.59 -10.77
N SER A 192 -13.73 2.98 -9.59
CA SER A 192 -14.14 3.62 -8.34
C SER A 192 -13.16 4.71 -7.89
N LEU A 193 -11.85 4.45 -7.95
CA LEU A 193 -10.80 5.42 -7.62
C LEU A 193 -10.92 6.68 -8.49
N VAL A 194 -10.97 6.50 -9.82
CA VAL A 194 -11.14 7.60 -10.77
C VAL A 194 -12.47 8.32 -10.55
N GLY A 195 -13.55 7.58 -10.33
CA GLY A 195 -14.88 8.15 -10.03
C GLY A 195 -14.92 8.96 -8.73
N ALA A 196 -14.10 8.61 -7.75
CA ALA A 196 -13.92 9.32 -6.49
C ALA A 196 -12.93 10.51 -6.59
N GLY A 197 -12.37 10.75 -7.78
CA GLY A 197 -11.48 11.89 -8.05
C GLY A 197 -9.99 11.59 -7.87
N ALA A 198 -9.59 10.33 -7.71
CA ALA A 198 -8.17 9.96 -7.70
C ALA A 198 -7.52 10.24 -9.05
N VAL A 199 -6.21 10.47 -9.03
CA VAL A 199 -5.39 10.69 -10.21
C VAL A 199 -4.21 9.73 -10.25
N ASP A 200 -3.68 9.43 -11.42
CA ASP A 200 -2.41 8.73 -11.52
C ASP A 200 -1.25 9.63 -11.01
N GLY A 201 -0.41 9.09 -10.12
CA GLY A 201 0.70 9.83 -9.49
C GLY A 201 1.78 10.29 -10.49
N VAL A 202 1.93 9.56 -11.61
CA VAL A 202 2.90 9.86 -12.67
C VAL A 202 2.28 10.81 -13.71
N THR A 203 1.13 10.46 -14.26
CA THR A 203 0.51 11.21 -15.38
C THR A 203 -0.31 12.41 -14.93
N ARG A 204 -0.69 12.47 -13.64
CA ARG A 204 -1.49 13.53 -13.01
C ARG A 204 -2.90 13.68 -13.61
N ARG A 205 -3.44 12.61 -14.19
CA ARG A 205 -4.77 12.57 -14.81
C ARG A 205 -5.69 11.61 -14.07
N GLY A 206 -6.99 11.93 -14.03
CA GLY A 206 -8.03 11.01 -13.60
C GLY A 206 -8.32 9.98 -14.69
N GLU A 207 -7.46 8.97 -14.79
CA GLU A 207 -7.54 7.90 -15.77
C GLU A 207 -7.30 6.55 -15.07
N PRO A 208 -7.80 5.41 -15.61
CA PRO A 208 -7.74 4.11 -14.94
C PRO A 208 -6.34 3.48 -15.09
N THR A 209 -5.35 4.18 -14.53
CA THR A 209 -3.94 3.79 -14.48
C THR A 209 -3.41 3.94 -13.05
N VAL A 210 -2.36 3.19 -12.77
CA VAL A 210 -1.54 3.30 -11.55
C VAL A 210 -0.10 3.35 -12.04
N ASP A 211 0.64 4.37 -11.64
CA ASP A 211 2.00 4.69 -12.12
C ASP A 211 2.19 4.57 -13.61
N SER A 212 1.27 5.16 -14.37
CA SER A 212 1.18 5.13 -15.84
C SER A 212 0.87 3.76 -16.45
N PHE A 213 0.81 2.69 -15.67
CA PHE A 213 0.39 1.38 -16.13
C PHE A 213 -1.13 1.31 -16.23
N ASN A 214 -1.61 0.92 -17.41
CA ASN A 214 -3.05 0.72 -17.64
C ASN A 214 -3.58 -0.55 -16.96
N ALA A 215 -4.90 -0.60 -16.78
CA ALA A 215 -5.61 -1.73 -16.17
C ALA A 215 -5.21 -3.12 -16.71
N SER A 216 -4.85 -3.25 -17.99
CA SER A 216 -4.46 -4.56 -18.55
C SER A 216 -3.15 -5.10 -17.98
N VAL A 217 -2.22 -4.22 -17.58
CA VAL A 217 -0.97 -4.60 -16.93
C VAL A 217 -1.25 -5.09 -15.51
N HIS A 218 -2.07 -4.36 -14.76
CA HIS A 218 -2.50 -4.74 -13.42
C HIS A 218 -3.22 -6.09 -13.40
N ARG A 219 -4.14 -6.32 -14.36
CA ARG A 219 -4.79 -7.62 -14.54
C ARG A 219 -3.81 -8.75 -14.87
N ALA A 220 -2.81 -8.47 -15.71
CA ALA A 220 -1.78 -9.46 -16.03
C ALA A 220 -0.96 -9.85 -14.80
N VAL A 221 -0.59 -8.89 -13.94
CA VAL A 221 0.08 -9.17 -12.66
C VAL A 221 -0.78 -10.07 -11.77
N VAL A 222 -2.05 -9.74 -11.59
CA VAL A 222 -2.99 -10.56 -10.79
C VAL A 222 -3.11 -11.97 -11.34
N ARG A 223 -3.26 -12.12 -12.66
CA ARG A 223 -3.33 -13.43 -13.32
C ARG A 223 -2.06 -14.25 -13.06
N SER A 224 -0.89 -13.65 -13.22
CA SER A 224 0.38 -14.33 -12.93
C SER A 224 0.50 -14.75 -11.47
N LEU A 225 0.09 -13.90 -10.52
CA LEU A 225 0.05 -14.27 -9.10
C LEU A 225 -0.88 -15.46 -8.84
N GLN A 226 -2.06 -15.47 -9.48
CA GLN A 226 -3.01 -16.56 -9.37
C GLN A 226 -2.46 -17.87 -9.92
N GLU A 227 -1.79 -17.85 -11.07
CA GLU A 227 -1.14 -19.02 -11.67
C GLU A 227 -0.04 -19.59 -10.77
N ILE A 228 0.82 -18.73 -10.21
CA ILE A 228 1.92 -19.12 -9.32
C ILE A 228 1.36 -19.75 -8.03
N MET A 229 0.37 -19.10 -7.39
CA MET A 229 -0.20 -19.59 -6.13
C MET A 229 -1.04 -20.84 -6.33
N SER A 230 -1.83 -20.94 -7.40
CA SER A 230 -2.61 -22.15 -7.70
C SER A 230 -1.70 -23.36 -7.91
N SER A 231 -0.59 -23.17 -8.62
CA SER A 231 0.44 -24.20 -8.79
C SER A 231 1.06 -24.62 -7.45
N ALA A 232 1.38 -23.64 -6.60
CA ALA A 232 1.95 -23.90 -5.28
C ALA A 232 0.96 -24.62 -4.33
N ILE A 233 -0.31 -24.22 -4.28
CA ILE A 233 -1.36 -24.88 -3.49
C ILE A 233 -1.50 -26.35 -3.89
N LEU A 234 -1.52 -26.65 -5.20
CA LEU A 234 -1.60 -28.02 -5.70
C LEU A 234 -0.39 -28.86 -5.28
N ASN A 235 0.81 -28.27 -5.24
CA ASN A 235 2.02 -28.95 -4.80
C ASN A 235 2.02 -29.22 -3.29
N THR A 236 1.56 -28.26 -2.48
CA THR A 236 1.43 -28.45 -1.02
C THR A 236 0.45 -29.57 -0.69
N LYS A 237 -0.67 -29.70 -1.43
CA LYS A 237 -1.63 -30.80 -1.26
C LYS A 237 -1.10 -32.17 -1.66
N ARG A 238 -0.03 -32.23 -2.47
CA ARG A 238 0.58 -33.48 -2.97
C ARG A 238 1.78 -33.95 -2.15
N ALA A 239 2.31 -33.12 -1.25
CA ALA A 239 3.40 -33.54 -0.37
C ALA A 239 2.89 -34.57 0.66
N PRO A 240 3.47 -35.78 0.74
CA PRO A 240 3.13 -36.72 1.80
C PRO A 240 3.59 -36.16 3.15
N LEU A 241 2.74 -36.35 4.17
CA LEU A 241 3.05 -36.07 5.59
C LEU A 241 4.30 -36.81 6.06
#